data_AF-A0A0F8II82-F1
#
_entry.id   AF-A0A0F8II82-F1
#
_cell.length_a   1.000
_cell.length_b   1.000
_cell.length_c   1.000
_cell.angle_alpha   90.00
_cell.angle_beta   90.00
_cell.angle_gamma   90.00
#
_symmetry.space_group_name_H-M   'P 1'
#
loop_
_entity.id
_entity.type
_entity.pdbx_description
1 polymer ?
#
loop_
_entity_poly.entity_id
_entity_poly.type
_entity_poly.pdbx_seq_one_letter_code
_entity_poly.pdbx_strand_id
1 'polypeptide(L)'
;AASDVYKRQNRWLERVNSTVHGTTYQIPLERFKEENLSPLGQVPPYKVVHKETRKISRDCYISFLGNKYSVPYRFAGRTAELHILEGKLEIYVDHEKVCEHEILPGNCRVSKKKEHFQGLLSEILKENSKCKKNSQIPLKFSGPEVEKRSLDVYETFSQGGFE
;
A
#
# COMPACT_ATOMS: atom_id res chain seq x y z
N ALA A 1 -26.37 -27.82 9.05
CA ALA A 1 -25.92 -27.83 10.45
C ALA A 1 -26.09 -26.47 11.14
N ALA A 2 -25.43 -25.39 10.67
CA ALA A 2 -25.49 -24.07 11.31
C ALA A 2 -26.93 -23.51 11.49
N SER A 3 -27.78 -23.65 10.46
CA SER A 3 -29.19 -23.20 10.49
C SER A 3 -30.03 -23.82 11.63
N ASP A 4 -29.79 -25.08 11.99
CA ASP A 4 -30.58 -25.76 13.03
C ASP A 4 -30.19 -25.27 14.44
N VAL A 5 -28.90 -24.98 14.65
CA VAL A 5 -28.39 -24.40 15.90
C VAL A 5 -29.01 -23.03 16.15
N TYR A 6 -29.04 -22.15 15.14
CA TYR A 6 -29.68 -20.84 15.28
C TYR A 6 -31.17 -20.93 15.62
N LYS A 7 -31.89 -21.87 14.99
CA LYS A 7 -33.32 -22.09 15.28
C LYS A 7 -33.54 -22.56 16.72
N ARG A 8 -32.72 -23.50 17.20
CA ARG A 8 -32.81 -24.00 18.58
C ARG A 8 -32.45 -22.92 19.60
N GLN A 9 -31.43 -22.11 19.31
CA GLN A 9 -31.04 -20.98 20.14
C GLN A 9 -32.18 -19.97 20.26
N ASN A 10 -32.79 -19.55 19.15
CA ASN A 10 -33.88 -18.59 19.17
C ASN A 10 -35.09 -19.12 19.94
N ARG A 11 -35.47 -20.38 19.72
CA ARG A 11 -36.54 -21.02 20.50
C ARG A 11 -36.25 -21.06 22.00
N TRP A 12 -34.99 -21.35 22.36
CA TRP A 12 -34.58 -21.36 23.76
C TRP A 12 -34.65 -19.95 24.36
N LEU A 13 -34.15 -18.94 23.65
CA LEU A 13 -34.20 -17.52 24.05
C LEU A 13 -35.64 -17.03 24.26
N GLU A 14 -36.54 -17.32 23.32
CA GLU A 14 -37.96 -16.99 23.42
C GLU A 14 -38.56 -17.58 24.71
N ARG A 15 -38.32 -18.88 24.94
CA ARG A 15 -38.85 -19.57 26.12
C ARG A 15 -38.32 -19.00 27.43
N VAL A 16 -37.01 -18.79 27.56
CA VAL A 16 -36.44 -18.30 28.84
C VAL A 16 -36.83 -16.86 29.13
N ASN A 17 -36.92 -16.01 28.10
CA ASN A 17 -37.29 -14.60 28.25
C ASN A 17 -38.78 -14.40 28.53
N SER A 18 -39.65 -15.37 28.18
CA SER A 18 -41.08 -15.34 28.48
C SER A 18 -41.47 -16.05 29.78
N THR A 19 -40.53 -16.70 30.47
CA THR A 19 -40.78 -17.41 31.74
C THR A 19 -40.35 -16.59 32.96
N VAL A 20 -40.97 -16.87 34.11
CA VAL A 20 -40.57 -16.26 35.39
C VAL A 20 -39.15 -16.69 35.74
N HIS A 21 -38.26 -15.71 35.94
CA HIS A 21 -36.87 -15.96 36.30
C HIS A 21 -36.75 -16.34 37.78
N GLY A 22 -35.95 -17.37 38.10
CA GLY A 22 -35.87 -17.93 39.46
C GLY A 22 -35.32 -16.99 40.53
N THR A 23 -34.45 -16.03 40.17
CA THR A 23 -33.85 -15.09 41.13
C THR A 23 -34.65 -13.80 41.29
N THR A 24 -35.32 -13.36 40.24
CA THR A 24 -36.00 -12.05 40.19
C THR A 24 -37.51 -12.19 40.38
N TYR A 25 -38.04 -13.41 40.21
CA TYR A 25 -39.47 -13.71 40.24
C TYR A 25 -40.32 -12.86 39.27
N GLN A 26 -39.67 -12.33 38.24
CA GLN A 26 -40.29 -11.52 37.19
C GLN A 26 -39.98 -12.13 35.82
N ILE A 27 -40.82 -11.82 34.84
CA ILE A 27 -40.59 -12.22 33.44
C ILE A 27 -39.61 -11.22 32.83
N PRO A 28 -38.43 -11.66 32.32
CA PRO A 28 -37.42 -10.76 31.77
C PRO A 28 -37.95 -9.83 30.67
N LEU A 29 -38.85 -10.33 29.81
CA LEU A 29 -39.43 -9.54 28.71
C LEU A 29 -40.35 -8.40 29.19
N GLU A 30 -41.04 -8.59 30.31
CA GLU A 30 -41.86 -7.52 30.91
C GLU A 30 -40.98 -6.51 31.64
N ARG A 31 -40.02 -7.01 32.42
CA ARG A 31 -39.04 -6.16 33.12
C ARG A 31 -38.23 -5.29 32.16
N PHE A 32 -37.83 -5.83 31.01
CA PHE A 32 -37.07 -5.11 29.99
C PHE A 32 -37.81 -3.88 29.45
N LYS A 33 -39.15 -3.87 29.42
CA LYS A 33 -39.94 -2.70 28.99
C LYS A 33 -39.94 -1.57 30.02
N GLU A 34 -39.77 -1.92 31.29
CA GLU A 34 -39.72 -0.98 32.42
C GLU A 34 -38.31 -0.39 32.60
N GLU A 35 -37.29 -1.01 32.00
CA GLU A 35 -35.91 -0.52 32.04
C GLU A 35 -35.73 0.70 31.12
N ASN A 36 -35.33 1.83 31.69
CA ASN A 36 -34.97 3.05 30.95
C ASN A 36 -33.57 2.92 30.34
N LEU A 37 -33.44 2.10 29.29
CA LEU A 37 -32.18 1.87 28.61
C LEU A 37 -31.79 3.06 27.71
N SER A 38 -30.50 3.38 27.69
CA SER A 38 -29.96 4.39 26.77
C SER A 38 -30.12 3.92 25.31
N PRO A 39 -30.65 4.77 24.41
CA PRO A 39 -30.78 4.42 23.00
C PRO A 39 -29.42 4.13 22.35
N LEU A 40 -29.30 2.98 21.67
CA LEU A 40 -28.08 2.56 20.98
C LEU A 40 -27.60 3.54 19.90
N GLY A 41 -28.50 4.38 19.36
CA GLY A 41 -28.19 5.34 18.29
C GLY A 41 -27.21 6.46 18.68
N GLN A 42 -26.92 6.65 19.97
CA GLN A 42 -25.93 7.62 20.44
C GLN A 42 -24.49 7.09 20.40
N VAL A 43 -24.32 5.76 20.28
CA VAL A 43 -23.00 5.14 20.26
C VAL A 43 -22.56 4.98 18.80
N PRO A 44 -21.37 5.48 18.42
CA PRO A 44 -20.86 5.27 17.06
C PRO A 44 -20.76 3.76 16.78
N PRO A 45 -21.09 3.31 15.57
CA PRO A 45 -21.09 1.89 15.23
C PRO A 45 -19.70 1.29 15.47
N TYR A 46 -19.67 0.10 16.06
CA TYR A 46 -18.42 -0.63 16.25
C TYR A 46 -17.83 -1.00 14.89
N LYS A 47 -16.66 -0.44 14.57
CA LYS A 47 -15.96 -0.71 13.32
C LYS A 47 -14.95 -1.83 13.53
N VAL A 48 -15.19 -2.96 12.86
CA VAL A 48 -14.21 -4.06 12.83
C VAL A 48 -13.10 -3.66 11.85
N VAL A 49 -11.93 -3.30 12.38
CA VAL A 49 -10.75 -2.97 11.59
C VAL A 49 -9.84 -4.18 11.56
N HIS A 50 -9.61 -4.75 10.38
CA HIS A 50 -8.53 -5.72 10.22
C HIS A 50 -7.23 -4.98 9.97
N LYS A 51 -6.19 -5.33 10.74
CA LYS A 51 -4.88 -4.67 10.69
C LYS A 51 -3.82 -5.63 10.19
N GLU A 52 -3.08 -5.21 9.17
CA GLU A 52 -2.00 -6.01 8.60
C GLU A 52 -0.76 -5.15 8.34
N THR A 53 0.44 -5.62 8.68
CA THR A 53 1.68 -4.88 8.43
C THR A 53 2.33 -5.34 7.12
N ARG A 54 2.66 -4.39 6.24
CA ARG A 54 3.29 -4.67 4.94
C ARG A 54 4.38 -3.66 4.61
N LYS A 55 5.43 -4.12 3.92
CA LYS A 55 6.50 -3.26 3.44
C LYS A 55 6.11 -2.58 2.12
N ILE A 56 6.38 -1.28 2.02
CA ILE A 56 6.23 -0.51 0.79
C ILE A 56 7.41 -0.83 -0.13
N SER A 57 7.13 -1.23 -1.37
CA SER A 57 8.16 -1.43 -2.39
C SER A 57 8.92 -0.11 -2.66
N ARG A 58 10.16 -0.22 -3.14
CA ARG A 58 10.93 0.94 -3.63
C ARG A 58 10.22 1.65 -4.79
N ASP A 59 9.38 0.94 -5.53
CA ASP A 59 8.55 1.50 -6.60
C ASP A 59 7.30 2.25 -6.09
N CYS A 60 7.18 2.46 -4.78
CA CYS A 60 6.06 3.14 -4.13
C CYS A 60 4.72 2.39 -4.26
N TYR A 61 4.74 1.05 -4.16
CA TYR A 61 3.53 0.21 -4.17
C TYR A 61 3.48 -0.74 -2.97
N ILE A 62 2.28 -1.00 -2.47
CA ILE A 62 1.98 -2.07 -1.52
C ILE A 62 1.15 -3.14 -2.23
N SER A 63 1.45 -4.41 -1.94
CA SER A 63 0.67 -5.55 -2.45
C SER A 63 -0.30 -6.07 -1.38
N PHE A 64 -1.59 -6.09 -1.70
CA PHE A 64 -2.67 -6.56 -0.83
C PHE A 64 -3.69 -7.35 -1.66
N LEU A 65 -4.06 -8.55 -1.21
CA LEU A 65 -4.96 -9.49 -1.92
C LEU A 65 -4.61 -9.71 -3.41
N GLY A 66 -3.32 -9.76 -3.74
CA GLY A 66 -2.86 -9.92 -5.13
C GLY A 66 -2.98 -8.68 -6.01
N ASN A 67 -3.46 -7.55 -5.47
CA ASN A 67 -3.51 -6.26 -6.14
C ASN A 67 -2.43 -5.32 -5.59
N LYS A 68 -2.04 -4.33 -6.37
CA LYS A 68 -1.04 -3.31 -6.00
C LYS A 68 -1.70 -1.95 -5.82
N TYR A 69 -1.33 -1.26 -4.75
CA TYR A 69 -1.84 0.06 -4.41
C TYR A 69 -0.67 1.03 -4.34
N SER A 70 -0.75 2.15 -5.05
CA SER A 70 0.29 3.18 -5.03
C SER A 70 0.35 3.87 -3.67
N VAL A 71 1.52 4.29 -3.23
CA VAL A 71 1.76 5.06 -2.00
C VAL A 71 2.58 6.30 -2.35
N PRO A 72 2.44 7.44 -1.63
CA PRO A 72 3.28 8.60 -1.87
C PRO A 72 4.78 8.27 -1.80
N TYR A 73 5.54 8.78 -2.76
CA TYR A 73 6.96 8.39 -2.96
C TYR A 73 7.86 8.64 -1.74
N ARG A 74 7.49 9.59 -0.88
CA ARG A 74 8.22 9.92 0.36
C ARG A 74 8.33 8.76 1.34
N PHE A 75 7.43 7.78 1.24
CA PHE A 75 7.38 6.60 2.12
C PHE A 75 7.90 5.32 1.45
N ALA A 76 8.49 5.42 0.26
CA ALA A 76 9.06 4.27 -0.44
C ALA A 76 10.07 3.51 0.44
N GLY A 77 9.95 2.18 0.51
CA GLY A 77 10.84 1.33 1.31
C GLY A 77 10.53 1.23 2.80
N ARG A 78 9.60 2.04 3.34
CA ARG A 78 9.16 1.96 4.74
C ARG A 78 8.16 0.82 4.97
N THR A 79 7.89 0.53 6.25
CA THR A 79 6.82 -0.39 6.66
C THR A 79 5.55 0.41 6.92
N ALA A 80 4.41 -0.10 6.46
CA ALA A 80 3.10 0.49 6.64
C ALA A 80 2.14 -0.49 7.34
N GLU A 81 1.17 0.05 8.06
CA GLU A 81 0.04 -0.67 8.63
C GLU A 81 -1.19 -0.46 7.73
N LEU A 82 -1.78 -1.55 7.28
CA LEU A 82 -2.98 -1.59 6.46
C LEU A 82 -4.19 -1.77 7.36
N HIS A 83 -5.11 -0.82 7.32
CA HIS A 83 -6.39 -0.88 8.02
C HIS A 83 -7.48 -1.16 7.01
N ILE A 84 -8.12 -2.32 7.13
CA ILE A 84 -9.19 -2.74 6.24
C ILE A 84 -10.53 -2.54 6.93
N LEU A 85 -11.35 -1.67 6.34
CA LEU A 85 -12.64 -1.22 6.84
C LEU A 85 -13.64 -1.19 5.69
N GLU A 86 -14.69 -2.00 5.76
CA GLU A 86 -15.86 -1.93 4.85
C GLU A 86 -15.50 -1.89 3.35
N GLY A 87 -14.49 -2.65 2.92
CA GLY A 87 -14.05 -2.68 1.52
C GLY A 87 -13.07 -1.57 1.12
N LYS A 88 -12.64 -0.75 2.07
CA LYS A 88 -11.59 0.26 1.91
C LYS A 88 -10.30 -0.19 2.58
N LEU A 89 -9.20 0.26 2.00
CA LEU A 89 -7.83 0.03 2.43
C LEU A 89 -7.23 1.37 2.82
N GLU A 90 -7.08 1.62 4.13
CA GLU A 90 -6.35 2.76 4.65
C GLU A 90 -4.92 2.35 4.97
N ILE A 91 -3.96 3.18 4.56
CA ILE A 91 -2.53 2.91 4.69
C ILE A 91 -1.94 3.92 5.67
N TYR A 92 -1.42 3.40 6.77
CA TYR A 92 -0.80 4.15 7.84
C TYR A 92 0.71 3.95 7.84
N VAL A 93 1.47 5.03 8.05
CA VAL A 93 2.92 4.99 8.25
C VAL A 93 3.20 5.81 9.50
N ASP A 94 3.96 5.26 10.44
CA ASP A 94 4.31 5.93 11.71
C ASP A 94 3.07 6.47 12.46
N HIS A 95 1.94 5.72 12.42
CA HIS A 95 0.63 6.06 12.99
C HIS A 95 -0.15 7.20 12.29
N GLU A 96 0.37 7.75 11.19
CA GLU A 96 -0.35 8.75 10.39
C GLU A 96 -1.01 8.13 9.17
N LYS A 97 -2.24 8.55 8.85
CA LYS A 97 -2.95 8.11 7.65
C LYS A 97 -2.33 8.78 6.43
N VAL A 98 -1.66 7.98 5.60
CA VAL A 98 -0.95 8.48 4.41
C VAL A 98 -1.84 8.48 3.18
N CYS A 99 -2.60 7.40 2.97
CA CYS A 99 -3.48 7.28 1.81
C CYS A 99 -4.61 6.27 2.05
N GLU A 100 -5.64 6.37 1.22
CA GLU A 100 -6.82 5.50 1.23
C GLU A 100 -7.06 4.97 -0.18
N HIS A 101 -7.48 3.72 -0.31
CA HIS A 101 -7.83 3.07 -1.57
C HIS A 101 -9.10 2.24 -1.41
N GLU A 102 -9.82 2.06 -2.51
CA GLU A 102 -10.86 1.05 -2.59
C GLU A 102 -10.24 -0.31 -2.91
N ILE A 103 -10.69 -1.37 -2.24
CA ILE A 103 -10.18 -2.72 -2.49
C ILE A 103 -10.69 -3.18 -3.85
N LEU A 104 -9.75 -3.42 -4.77
CA LEU A 104 -10.09 -3.89 -6.11
C LEU A 104 -10.49 -5.37 -6.09
N PRO A 105 -11.55 -5.77 -6.83
CA PRO A 105 -11.90 -7.18 -6.99
C PRO A 105 -10.94 -7.90 -7.96
N GLY A 106 -10.71 -9.18 -7.71
CA GLY A 106 -9.80 -10.02 -8.51
C GLY A 106 -8.33 -9.89 -8.10
N ASN A 107 -7.43 -10.31 -8.98
CA ASN A 107 -5.98 -10.31 -8.76
C ASN A 107 -5.23 -9.55 -9.88
N CYS A 108 -3.97 -9.22 -9.63
CA CYS A 108 -3.04 -8.58 -10.58
C CYS A 108 -3.45 -7.19 -11.07
N ARG A 109 -4.34 -6.49 -10.36
CA ARG A 109 -4.72 -5.10 -10.69
C ARG A 109 -3.85 -4.09 -9.95
N VAL A 110 -3.78 -2.88 -10.49
CA VAL A 110 -3.01 -1.78 -9.91
C VAL A 110 -3.90 -0.55 -9.75
N SER A 111 -4.11 -0.12 -8.50
CA SER A 111 -4.74 1.17 -8.19
C SER A 111 -3.66 2.24 -8.10
N LYS A 112 -3.55 3.09 -9.12
CA LYS A 112 -2.56 4.18 -9.20
C LYS A 112 -3.21 5.55 -9.02
N LYS A 113 -2.80 6.28 -7.98
CA LYS A 113 -3.11 7.70 -7.79
C LYS A 113 -1.94 8.55 -8.28
N LYS A 114 -2.20 9.53 -9.16
CA LYS A 114 -1.14 10.38 -9.74
C LYS A 114 -0.50 11.30 -8.70
N GLU A 115 -1.29 11.77 -7.75
CA GLU A 115 -0.89 12.65 -6.63
C GLU A 115 0.28 12.07 -5.83
N HIS A 116 0.35 10.74 -5.71
CA HIS A 116 1.39 10.05 -4.94
C HIS A 116 2.80 10.24 -5.52
N PHE A 117 2.91 10.60 -6.81
CA PHE A 117 4.18 10.80 -7.50
C PHE A 117 4.46 12.27 -7.81
N GLN A 118 3.59 13.19 -7.37
CA GLN A 118 3.77 14.62 -7.60
C GLN A 118 5.00 15.12 -6.83
N GLY A 119 5.93 15.77 -7.53
CA GLY A 119 7.18 16.27 -6.94
C GLY A 119 8.37 15.29 -7.01
N LEU A 120 8.12 14.00 -7.25
CA LEU A 120 9.19 12.99 -7.38
C LEU A 120 10.19 13.38 -8.48
N LEU A 121 9.69 13.74 -9.67
CA LEU A 121 10.54 14.11 -10.80
C LEU A 121 11.38 15.36 -10.50
N SER A 122 10.80 16.38 -9.86
CA SER A 122 11.54 17.58 -9.48
C SER A 122 12.61 17.30 -8.45
N GLU A 123 12.37 16.39 -7.50
CA GLU A 123 13.37 15.98 -6.50
C GLU A 123 14.55 15.26 -7.17
N ILE A 124 14.25 14.33 -8.08
CA ILE A 124 15.25 13.60 -8.87
C ILE A 124 16.12 14.58 -9.67
N LEU A 125 15.50 15.55 -10.35
CA LEU A 125 16.24 16.56 -11.13
C LEU A 125 17.15 17.41 -10.24
N LYS A 126 16.68 17.81 -9.05
CA LYS A 126 17.50 18.55 -8.07
C LYS A 126 18.70 17.71 -7.61
N GLU A 127 18.50 16.46 -7.22
CA GLU A 127 19.58 15.55 -6.82
C GLU A 127 20.62 15.37 -7.93
N ASN A 128 20.17 15.08 -9.16
CA ASN A 128 21.07 14.95 -10.31
C ASN A 128 21.88 16.22 -10.58
N SER A 129 21.28 17.40 -10.37
CA SER A 129 21.97 18.69 -10.54
C SER A 129 23.05 18.95 -9.48
N LYS A 130 22.90 18.43 -8.25
CA LYS A 130 23.94 18.48 -7.21
C LYS A 130 25.14 17.64 -7.61
N CYS A 131 24.91 16.43 -8.11
CA CYS A 131 25.98 15.53 -8.55
C CYS A 131 26.78 16.10 -9.73
N LYS A 132 26.16 16.87 -10.65
CA LYS A 132 26.89 17.58 -11.72
C LYS A 132 27.89 18.62 -11.22
N LYS A 133 27.67 19.21 -10.04
CA LYS A 133 28.63 20.16 -9.42
C LYS A 133 29.83 19.44 -8.81
N ASN A 134 29.68 18.18 -8.43
CA ASN A 134 30.74 17.33 -7.85
C ASN A 134 31.36 16.34 -8.85
N SER A 135 30.83 16.23 -10.07
CA SER A 135 31.35 15.33 -11.11
C SER A 135 32.55 15.93 -11.82
N GLN A 136 33.63 16.19 -11.09
CA GLN A 136 34.94 15.92 -11.68
C GLN A 136 35.08 14.40 -11.64
N ILE A 137 34.67 13.72 -12.71
CA ILE A 137 34.95 12.30 -12.89
C ILE A 137 36.49 12.18 -12.76
N PRO A 138 37.03 11.50 -11.73
CA PRO A 138 38.49 11.46 -11.53
C PRO A 138 39.19 10.62 -12.61
N LEU A 139 38.42 9.90 -13.41
CA LEU A 139 38.87 9.20 -14.60
C LEU A 139 38.89 10.16 -15.80
N LYS A 140 40.02 10.86 -15.98
CA LYS A 140 40.38 11.41 -17.29
C LYS A 140 40.86 10.25 -18.16
N PHE A 141 40.00 9.76 -19.04
CA PHE A 141 40.49 8.94 -20.16
C PHE A 141 41.26 9.88 -21.09
N SER A 142 42.60 9.84 -21.02
CA SER A 142 43.40 10.26 -22.15
C SER A 142 43.03 9.34 -23.30
N GLY A 143 42.60 9.91 -24.45
CA GLY A 143 42.43 9.11 -25.66
C GLY A 143 43.71 8.33 -25.94
N PRO A 144 43.65 7.15 -26.57
CA PRO A 144 44.86 6.42 -26.92
C PRO A 144 45.77 7.34 -27.72
N GLU A 145 47.06 7.36 -27.38
CA GLU A 145 48.05 8.09 -28.16
C GLU A 145 48.22 7.38 -29.50
N VAL A 146 47.46 7.84 -30.49
CA VAL A 146 47.51 7.31 -31.85
C VAL A 146 48.64 8.02 -32.57
N GLU A 147 49.54 7.25 -33.16
CA GLU A 147 50.57 7.79 -34.03
C GLU A 147 49.94 8.55 -35.20
N LYS A 148 50.28 9.84 -35.34
CA LYS A 148 49.90 10.67 -36.48
C LYS A 148 50.99 10.57 -37.53
N ARG A 149 50.81 9.69 -38.52
CA ARG A 149 51.71 9.59 -39.68
C ARG A 149 51.16 10.36 -40.87
N SER A 150 52.04 10.90 -41.71
CA SER A 150 51.62 11.55 -42.95
C SER A 150 51.05 10.52 -43.91
N LEU A 151 50.14 10.96 -44.78
CA LEU A 151 49.45 10.07 -45.72
C LEU A 151 50.40 9.51 -46.79
N ASP A 152 51.55 10.15 -47.03
CA ASP A 152 52.58 9.73 -48.00
C ASP A 152 53.12 8.32 -47.70
N VAL A 153 53.11 7.92 -46.42
CA VAL A 153 53.53 6.58 -46.00
C VAL A 153 52.63 5.52 -46.62
N TYR A 154 51.32 5.75 -46.67
CA TYR A 154 50.38 4.81 -47.28
C TYR A 154 50.41 4.86 -48.81
N GLU A 155 50.71 6.03 -49.39
CA GLU A 155 50.83 6.20 -50.83
C GLU A 155 51.96 5.33 -51.41
N THR A 156 53.08 5.25 -50.70
CA THR A 156 54.24 4.41 -51.05
C THR A 156 53.90 2.91 -51.07
N PHE A 157 53.06 2.43 -50.14
CA PHE A 157 52.62 1.02 -50.11
C PHE A 157 51.44 0.74 -51.03
N SER A 158 50.73 1.79 -51.50
CA SER A 158 49.60 1.66 -52.43
C SER A 158 50.02 1.54 -53.89
N GLN A 159 51.26 1.92 -54.23
CA GLN A 159 51.86 1.66 -55.55
C GLN A 159 52.29 0.20 -55.65
N GLY A 160 51.29 -0.70 -55.66
CA GLY A 160 51.45 -2.09 -56.04
C GLY A 160 51.75 -2.19 -57.53
N GLY A 161 53.04 -2.10 -57.88
CA GLY A 161 53.59 -2.51 -59.17
C GLY A 161 54.67 -3.56 -58.92
N PHE A 162 54.26 -4.79 -58.64
CA PHE A 162 55.16 -5.94 -58.80
C PHE A 162 55.37 -6.14 -60.31
N GLU A 163 56.61 -6.02 -60.77
CA GLU A 163 57.07 -6.67 -62.01
C GLU A 163 57.11 -8.20 -61.83
#